data_AF-A0AA35LT73-F1
#
_entry.id   AF-A0AA35LT73-F1
#
_cell.length_a   1.000
_cell.length_b   1.000
_cell.length_c   1.000
_cell.angle_alpha   90.00
_cell.angle_beta   90.00
_cell.angle_gamma   90.00
#
_symmetry.space_group_name_H-M   'P 1'
#
loop_
_entity.id
_entity.type
_entity.pdbx_description
1 polymer ?
#
loop_
_entity_poly.entity_id
_entity_poly.type
_entity_poly.pdbx_seq_one_letter_code
_entity_poly.pdbx_strand_id
1 'polypeptide(L)'
;MDHTTLEAKFRSEIPYDYGTEEYNLYATLIPLLGRPRKLLVITDIEQDRDDLLAVILLSHMHSLGIIELVGCVANHRPSDKRAKFLKTVLHVLGTPEIPVAVGTDGTGGRENRTLYWHELQNQTFEEQDWNKGEQIDGYTLIHQLVDSQFNPQKLTALNISSFQDLSEYLKTQDDETIQKHFAKVVSQGGYEIVEGSIKPDWTAMNNKFNREAASYVTNRLDELSIPSDAWGKQVAVAAALDRSFLKTLLGPLGHHLRWVSAHQDYKYYFDALHKPFMPHLGKTWLLEIYMGLNRDSDEFLEMLDQPLSFHTFLKTGKFPAYDACAAMGALGDDVLQCLGILSTSAKPSELHPHRMFGKSRNDLGGVDASKLKWVLQVFLQGSLKATYKRAEEIIPTSTLRYSSPSYSITLDIFRRQQPYMEILEDFKRTKGIQPEETERFIRDTFGENKLLDSAGHPVRDIHGQVCPMIPEEIPYKLLFMADGGATYLQD
;
A
#
# COMPACT_ATOMS: atom_id res chain seq x y z
N MET A 1 -33.82 -10.81 -6.15
CA MET A 1 -33.44 -11.11 -7.54
C MET A 1 -33.14 -12.59 -7.60
N ASP A 2 -33.66 -13.33 -8.58
CA ASP A 2 -33.31 -14.76 -8.70
C ASP A 2 -31.85 -14.93 -9.14
N HIS A 3 -31.31 -16.14 -8.97
CA HIS A 3 -29.91 -16.45 -9.30
C HIS A 3 -29.64 -16.25 -10.80
N THR A 4 -30.57 -16.58 -11.68
CA THR A 4 -30.40 -16.43 -13.13
C THR A 4 -30.18 -14.96 -13.52
N THR A 5 -30.93 -14.04 -12.92
CA THR A 5 -30.79 -12.61 -13.15
C THR A 5 -29.48 -12.08 -12.57
N LEU A 6 -29.08 -12.54 -11.38
CA LEU A 6 -27.79 -12.19 -10.77
C LEU A 6 -26.61 -12.66 -11.63
N GLU A 7 -26.67 -13.89 -12.14
CA GLU A 7 -25.65 -14.44 -13.02
C GLU A 7 -25.57 -13.68 -14.35
N ALA A 8 -26.71 -13.38 -14.98
CA ALA A 8 -26.75 -12.61 -16.21
C ALA A 8 -26.14 -11.22 -16.02
N LYS A 9 -26.47 -10.54 -14.90
CA LYS A 9 -25.87 -9.26 -14.53
C LYS A 9 -24.36 -9.41 -14.33
N PHE A 10 -23.91 -10.36 -13.50
CA PHE A 10 -22.50 -10.61 -13.24
C PHE A 10 -21.71 -10.81 -14.53
N ARG A 11 -22.19 -11.68 -15.43
CA ARG A 11 -21.53 -11.95 -16.72
C ARG A 11 -21.44 -10.72 -17.60
N SER A 12 -22.45 -9.84 -17.57
CA SER A 12 -22.44 -8.58 -18.34
C SER A 12 -21.44 -7.55 -17.80
N GLU A 13 -21.01 -7.69 -16.55
CA GLU A 13 -20.04 -6.80 -15.89
C GLU A 13 -18.60 -7.32 -15.96
N ILE A 14 -18.36 -8.53 -16.49
CA ILE A 14 -17.01 -9.05 -16.70
C ILE A 14 -16.32 -8.24 -17.82
N PRO A 15 -15.16 -7.62 -17.56
CA PRO A 15 -14.50 -6.73 -18.51
C PRO A 15 -13.63 -7.48 -19.54
N TYR A 16 -13.88 -8.76 -19.75
CA TYR A 16 -13.09 -9.64 -20.62
C TYR A 16 -14.00 -10.36 -21.61
N ASP A 17 -13.45 -10.66 -22.79
CA ASP A 17 -14.20 -11.34 -23.83
C ASP A 17 -14.55 -12.77 -23.39
N TYR A 18 -15.73 -13.23 -23.80
CA TYR A 18 -16.18 -14.58 -23.47
C TYR A 18 -15.17 -15.64 -23.94
N GLY A 19 -14.76 -16.51 -23.03
CA GLY A 19 -13.87 -17.65 -23.31
C GLY A 19 -12.38 -17.40 -23.10
N THR A 20 -11.95 -16.18 -22.77
CA THR A 20 -10.56 -15.96 -22.34
C THR A 20 -10.30 -16.57 -20.96
N GLU A 21 -9.03 -16.77 -20.60
CA GLU A 21 -8.66 -17.30 -19.28
C GLU A 21 -9.14 -16.38 -18.15
N GLU A 22 -9.06 -15.06 -18.35
CA GLU A 22 -9.55 -14.05 -17.41
C GLU A 22 -11.07 -14.16 -17.24
N TYR A 23 -11.83 -14.22 -18.34
CA TYR A 23 -13.28 -14.40 -18.26
C TYR A 23 -13.65 -15.68 -17.49
N ASN A 24 -12.95 -16.78 -17.78
CA ASN A 24 -13.18 -18.06 -17.10
C ASN A 24 -12.84 -17.99 -15.61
N LEU A 25 -11.84 -17.20 -15.22
CA LEU A 25 -11.54 -16.92 -13.81
C LEU A 25 -12.70 -16.22 -13.11
N TYR A 26 -13.29 -15.18 -13.71
CA TYR A 26 -14.49 -14.55 -13.14
C TYR A 26 -15.66 -15.52 -13.03
N ALA A 27 -15.85 -16.37 -14.05
CA ALA A 27 -16.95 -17.33 -14.08
C ALA A 27 -16.89 -18.35 -12.92
N THR A 28 -15.73 -18.58 -12.29
CA THR A 28 -15.63 -19.46 -11.12
C THR A 28 -16.31 -18.89 -9.87
N LEU A 29 -16.59 -17.58 -9.85
CA LEU A 29 -17.25 -16.90 -8.73
C LEU A 29 -18.78 -16.92 -8.81
N ILE A 30 -19.37 -17.29 -9.94
CA ILE A 30 -20.83 -17.34 -10.14
C ILE A 30 -21.57 -18.14 -9.05
N PRO A 31 -21.07 -19.29 -8.57
CA PRO A 31 -21.73 -20.04 -7.50
C PRO A 31 -21.85 -19.29 -6.16
N LEU A 32 -21.10 -18.19 -5.97
CA LEU A 32 -21.07 -17.41 -4.74
C LEU A 32 -22.08 -16.26 -4.72
N LEU A 33 -22.79 -16.03 -5.82
CA LEU A 33 -23.72 -14.91 -5.95
C LEU A 33 -24.95 -15.04 -5.03
N GLY A 34 -25.44 -13.89 -4.56
CA GLY A 34 -26.73 -13.78 -3.84
C GLY A 34 -26.64 -13.70 -2.32
N ARG A 35 -25.45 -13.83 -1.72
CA ARG A 35 -25.22 -13.60 -0.29
C ARG A 35 -23.88 -12.88 -0.05
N PRO A 36 -23.75 -11.62 -0.52
CA PRO A 36 -22.51 -10.87 -0.35
C PRO A 36 -22.20 -10.68 1.13
N ARG A 37 -20.92 -10.79 1.49
CA ARG A 37 -20.46 -10.47 2.85
C ARG A 37 -20.28 -8.97 2.99
N LYS A 38 -20.67 -8.43 4.14
CA LYS A 38 -20.43 -7.02 4.45
C LYS A 38 -19.00 -6.80 4.90
N LEU A 39 -18.35 -5.84 4.26
CA LEU A 39 -16.96 -5.50 4.49
C LEU A 39 -16.82 -4.03 4.88
N LEU A 40 -16.16 -3.79 6.01
CA LEU A 40 -15.63 -2.48 6.40
C LEU A 40 -14.12 -2.48 6.18
N VAL A 41 -13.57 -1.41 5.62
CA VAL A 41 -12.12 -1.26 5.42
C VAL A 41 -11.57 -0.14 6.28
N ILE A 42 -10.44 -0.38 6.96
CA ILE A 42 -9.68 0.63 7.71
C ILE A 42 -8.28 0.69 7.08
N THR A 43 -7.91 1.84 6.53
CA THR A 43 -6.79 2.01 5.59
C THR A 43 -6.03 3.32 5.83
N ASP A 44 -4.73 3.35 5.54
CA ASP A 44 -3.87 4.52 5.51
C ASP A 44 -3.48 4.89 4.07
N ILE A 45 -4.44 4.72 3.14
CA ILE A 45 -4.31 5.02 1.71
C ILE A 45 -3.55 6.32 1.43
N GLU A 46 -2.76 6.30 0.35
CA GLU A 46 -1.76 7.32 -0.02
C GLU A 46 -0.52 7.36 0.87
N GLN A 47 -0.30 6.36 1.73
CA GLN A 47 0.99 6.16 2.38
C GLN A 47 1.99 5.51 1.42
N ASP A 48 1.48 4.56 0.67
CA ASP A 48 2.11 3.96 -0.48
C ASP A 48 1.03 3.48 -1.47
N ARG A 49 1.41 2.63 -2.42
CA ARG A 49 0.52 2.10 -3.46
C ARG A 49 -0.39 0.96 -3.00
N ASP A 50 -0.10 0.29 -1.88
CA ASP A 50 -0.68 -1.01 -1.56
C ASP A 50 -2.16 -0.91 -1.19
N ASP A 51 -2.55 0.06 -0.36
CA ASP A 51 -3.95 0.34 -0.03
C ASP A 51 -4.78 0.65 -1.28
N LEU A 52 -4.23 1.40 -2.23
CA LEU A 52 -4.96 1.74 -3.46
C LEU A 52 -5.23 0.49 -4.30
N LEU A 53 -4.28 -0.45 -4.38
CA LEU A 53 -4.50 -1.75 -5.02
C LEU A 53 -5.61 -2.53 -4.29
N ALA A 54 -5.60 -2.54 -2.95
CA ALA A 54 -6.65 -3.18 -2.16
C ALA A 54 -8.03 -2.56 -2.45
N VAL A 55 -8.15 -1.23 -2.46
CA VAL A 55 -9.42 -0.54 -2.72
C VAL A 55 -9.94 -0.79 -4.15
N ILE A 56 -9.05 -0.78 -5.16
CA ILE A 56 -9.43 -1.08 -6.56
C ILE A 56 -10.01 -2.49 -6.67
N LEU A 57 -9.38 -3.46 -6.01
CA LEU A 57 -9.84 -4.85 -5.94
C LEU A 57 -11.20 -4.95 -5.24
N LEU A 58 -11.34 -4.37 -4.05
CA LEU A 58 -12.55 -4.49 -3.24
C LEU A 58 -13.75 -3.78 -3.87
N SER A 59 -13.54 -2.61 -4.47
CA SER A 59 -14.59 -1.91 -5.21
C SER A 59 -15.09 -2.74 -6.39
N HIS A 60 -14.20 -3.50 -7.04
CA HIS A 60 -14.59 -4.39 -8.13
C HIS A 60 -15.39 -5.60 -7.66
N MET A 61 -14.95 -6.23 -6.57
CA MET A 61 -15.70 -7.33 -5.96
C MET A 61 -17.07 -6.86 -5.44
N HIS A 62 -17.16 -5.59 -5.00
CA HIS A 62 -18.41 -4.95 -4.65
C HIS A 62 -19.32 -4.75 -5.86
N SER A 63 -18.83 -4.18 -6.96
CA SER A 63 -19.64 -3.94 -8.17
C SER A 63 -20.22 -5.24 -8.72
N LEU A 64 -19.45 -6.33 -8.65
CA LEU A 64 -19.85 -7.67 -9.08
C LEU A 64 -20.81 -8.38 -8.10
N GLY A 65 -21.07 -7.81 -6.92
CA GLY A 65 -21.94 -8.42 -5.91
C GLY A 65 -21.35 -9.64 -5.20
N ILE A 66 -20.02 -9.80 -5.22
CA ILE A 66 -19.30 -10.84 -4.46
C ILE A 66 -19.21 -10.42 -2.98
N ILE A 67 -19.00 -9.14 -2.74
CA ILE A 67 -19.03 -8.54 -1.40
C ILE A 67 -19.94 -7.30 -1.40
N GLU A 68 -20.27 -6.83 -0.20
CA GLU A 68 -20.91 -5.54 0.03
C GLU A 68 -19.92 -4.67 0.81
N LEU A 69 -19.23 -3.77 0.12
CA LEU A 69 -18.32 -2.82 0.77
C LEU A 69 -19.18 -1.73 1.41
N VAL A 70 -19.37 -1.79 2.73
CA VAL A 70 -20.35 -0.96 3.44
C VAL A 70 -19.78 0.35 3.98
N GLY A 71 -18.45 0.49 3.98
CA GLY A 71 -17.80 1.73 4.36
C GLY A 71 -16.29 1.61 4.42
N CYS A 72 -15.62 2.75 4.43
CA CYS A 72 -14.18 2.84 4.61
C CYS A 72 -13.80 3.92 5.62
N VAL A 73 -12.80 3.65 6.44
CA VAL A 73 -12.19 4.61 7.38
C VAL A 73 -10.76 4.85 6.94
N ALA A 74 -10.44 6.09 6.59
CA ALA A 74 -9.08 6.48 6.23
C ALA A 74 -8.39 7.09 7.46
N ASN A 75 -7.45 6.38 8.06
CA ASN A 75 -6.70 6.86 9.22
C ASN A 75 -5.27 7.30 8.82
N HIS A 76 -4.43 7.55 9.81
CA HIS A 76 -3.09 8.15 9.66
C HIS A 76 -3.10 9.61 9.24
N ARG A 77 -2.38 10.46 10.01
CA ARG A 77 -2.30 11.89 9.70
C ARG A 77 -1.64 12.14 8.32
N PRO A 78 -2.17 13.07 7.51
CA PRO A 78 -3.45 13.79 7.64
C PRO A 78 -4.65 12.95 7.15
N SER A 79 -5.44 12.40 8.08
CA SER A 79 -6.51 11.44 7.78
C SER A 79 -7.65 12.07 6.99
N ASP A 80 -7.88 13.38 7.15
CA ASP A 80 -8.86 14.14 6.37
C ASP A 80 -8.54 14.15 4.87
N LYS A 81 -7.26 14.33 4.52
CA LYS A 81 -6.79 14.28 3.13
C LYS A 81 -6.86 12.87 2.55
N ARG A 82 -6.48 11.86 3.33
CA ARG A 82 -6.59 10.45 2.93
C ARG A 82 -8.04 10.05 2.68
N ALA A 83 -8.96 10.50 3.53
CA ALA A 83 -10.41 10.29 3.34
C ALA A 83 -10.94 10.96 2.06
N LYS A 84 -10.51 12.20 1.76
CA LYS A 84 -10.87 12.87 0.49
C LYS A 84 -10.33 12.14 -0.72
N PHE A 85 -9.07 11.69 -0.65
CA PHE A 85 -8.47 10.90 -1.71
C PHE A 85 -9.26 9.59 -1.93
N LEU A 86 -9.52 8.84 -0.85
CA LEU A 86 -10.29 7.59 -0.90
C LEU A 86 -11.70 7.79 -1.47
N LYS A 87 -12.38 8.86 -1.05
CA LYS A 87 -13.70 9.22 -1.58
C LYS A 87 -13.63 9.44 -3.09
N THR A 88 -12.64 10.18 -3.59
CA THR A 88 -12.43 10.36 -5.03
C THR A 88 -12.12 9.05 -5.74
N VAL A 89 -11.29 8.18 -5.17
CA VAL A 89 -11.00 6.84 -5.73
C VAL A 89 -12.30 6.05 -5.93
N LEU A 90 -13.19 6.01 -4.93
CA LEU A 90 -14.47 5.31 -5.03
C LEU A 90 -15.42 5.95 -6.08
N HIS A 91 -15.41 7.28 -6.20
CA HIS A 91 -16.17 7.97 -7.27
C HIS A 91 -15.68 7.55 -8.67
N VAL A 92 -14.36 7.47 -8.85
CA VAL A 92 -13.73 7.09 -10.12
C VAL A 92 -13.95 5.61 -10.44
N LEU A 93 -13.92 4.73 -9.42
CA LEU A 93 -14.26 3.30 -9.53
C LEU A 93 -15.77 3.03 -9.66
N GLY A 94 -16.56 4.09 -9.60
CA GLY A 94 -17.99 4.05 -9.87
C GLY A 94 -18.87 3.58 -8.71
N THR A 95 -18.34 3.62 -7.49
CA THR A 95 -18.99 3.24 -6.22
C THR A 95 -19.09 4.43 -5.24
N PRO A 96 -19.59 5.61 -5.67
CA PRO A 96 -19.63 6.81 -4.83
C PRO A 96 -20.58 6.71 -3.62
N GLU A 97 -21.46 5.72 -3.61
CA GLU A 97 -22.41 5.44 -2.52
C GLU A 97 -21.74 4.90 -1.25
N ILE A 98 -20.52 4.38 -1.35
CA ILE A 98 -19.79 3.81 -0.22
C ILE A 98 -19.32 4.95 0.69
N PRO A 99 -19.76 4.99 1.97
CA PRO A 99 -19.37 6.06 2.88
C PRO A 99 -17.89 5.98 3.22
N VAL A 100 -17.24 7.14 3.23
CA VAL A 100 -15.84 7.29 3.66
C VAL A 100 -15.78 8.21 4.87
N ALA A 101 -15.16 7.71 5.93
CA ALA A 101 -14.94 8.44 7.18
C ALA A 101 -13.49 8.86 7.37
N VAL A 102 -13.31 9.95 8.12
CA VAL A 102 -12.02 10.42 8.61
C VAL A 102 -11.70 9.66 9.88
N GLY A 103 -10.67 8.81 9.81
CA GLY A 103 -10.17 8.08 10.95
C GLY A 103 -9.23 8.89 11.84
N THR A 104 -8.72 8.20 12.85
CA THR A 104 -7.77 8.73 13.83
C THR A 104 -6.39 9.06 13.20
N ASP A 105 -5.49 9.63 13.99
CA ASP A 105 -4.10 9.88 13.55
C ASP A 105 -3.26 8.61 13.37
N GLY A 106 -3.76 7.44 13.78
CA GLY A 106 -3.12 6.13 13.65
C GLY A 106 -1.97 5.85 14.63
N THR A 107 -1.53 6.84 15.40
CA THR A 107 -0.30 6.80 16.22
C THR A 107 -0.53 7.06 17.71
N GLY A 108 -1.79 7.30 18.12
CA GLY A 108 -2.14 7.72 19.48
C GLY A 108 -1.51 9.05 19.87
N GLY A 109 -1.33 9.97 18.90
CA GLY A 109 -0.69 11.27 19.10
C GLY A 109 0.82 11.24 19.37
N ARG A 110 1.49 10.10 19.16
CA ARG A 110 2.92 9.91 19.50
C ARG A 110 3.89 10.33 18.41
N GLU A 111 3.45 10.35 17.15
CA GLU A 111 4.34 10.63 16.02
C GLU A 111 3.90 11.87 15.25
N ASN A 112 4.81 12.85 15.19
CA ASN A 112 4.75 13.90 14.18
C ASN A 112 5.54 13.43 12.95
N ARG A 113 4.91 12.55 12.16
CA ARG A 113 5.52 12.07 10.92
C ARG A 113 5.47 13.13 9.84
N THR A 114 6.62 13.37 9.21
CA THR A 114 6.69 14.07 7.93
C THR A 114 6.26 13.12 6.82
N LEU A 115 5.35 13.58 5.95
CA LEU A 115 4.95 12.82 4.77
C LEU A 115 6.16 12.57 3.87
N TYR A 116 6.27 11.35 3.34
CA TYR A 116 7.17 11.08 2.25
C TYR A 116 6.74 11.89 1.02
N TRP A 117 7.72 12.21 0.19
CA TRP A 117 7.55 13.06 -0.98
C TRP A 117 6.61 12.49 -2.05
N HIS A 118 6.27 11.19 -1.98
CA HIS A 118 5.30 10.53 -2.86
C HIS A 118 3.89 10.46 -2.26
N GLU A 119 3.69 10.80 -0.98
CA GLU A 119 2.39 10.70 -0.31
C GLU A 119 1.53 11.92 -0.59
N LEU A 120 0.23 11.69 -0.84
CA LEU A 120 -0.80 12.74 -0.90
C LEU A 120 -0.46 13.90 -1.85
N GLN A 121 0.21 13.60 -2.96
CA GLN A 121 0.62 14.63 -3.92
C GLN A 121 -0.44 14.91 -4.99
N ASN A 122 -1.47 14.07 -5.15
CA ASN A 122 -2.47 14.25 -6.21
C ASN A 122 -3.52 15.31 -5.84
N GLN A 123 -3.25 16.55 -6.27
CA GLN A 123 -4.11 17.71 -6.03
C GLN A 123 -5.45 17.57 -6.75
N THR A 124 -5.45 17.01 -7.96
CA THR A 124 -6.69 16.80 -8.72
C THR A 124 -7.65 15.93 -7.92
N PHE A 125 -7.19 14.88 -7.24
CA PHE A 125 -8.07 14.01 -6.46
C PHE A 125 -8.58 14.68 -5.18
N GLU A 126 -7.74 15.50 -4.53
CA GLU A 126 -8.10 16.20 -3.30
C GLU A 126 -9.16 17.29 -3.55
N GLU A 127 -9.01 18.07 -4.64
CA GLU A 127 -9.75 19.31 -4.91
C GLU A 127 -11.15 19.12 -5.54
N GLN A 128 -11.66 17.89 -5.58
CA GLN A 128 -12.95 17.58 -6.20
C GLN A 128 -14.13 18.21 -5.46
N ASP A 129 -15.21 18.56 -6.19
CA ASP A 129 -16.37 19.23 -5.60
C ASP A 129 -17.07 18.38 -4.53
N TRP A 130 -17.13 17.06 -4.70
CA TRP A 130 -17.71 16.15 -3.70
C TRP A 130 -16.87 16.00 -2.42
N ASN A 131 -15.65 16.54 -2.41
CA ASN A 131 -14.83 16.64 -1.20
C ASN A 131 -15.12 17.90 -0.39
N LYS A 132 -15.98 18.80 -0.90
CA LYS A 132 -16.50 19.95 -0.15
C LYS A 132 -17.64 19.49 0.75
N GLY A 133 -17.48 19.64 2.06
CA GLY A 133 -18.53 19.30 3.03
C GLY A 133 -17.96 18.80 4.35
N GLU A 134 -18.87 18.58 5.30
CA GLU A 134 -18.54 17.93 6.57
C GLU A 134 -18.21 16.45 6.32
N GLN A 135 -17.14 15.98 6.96
CA GLN A 135 -16.73 14.59 6.90
C GLN A 135 -17.21 13.88 8.17
N ILE A 136 -17.77 12.69 8.01
CA ILE A 136 -18.10 11.80 9.13
C ILE A 136 -16.80 11.24 9.74
N ASP A 137 -16.74 11.13 11.06
CA ASP A 137 -15.61 10.51 11.74
C ASP A 137 -15.71 8.97 11.73
N GLY A 138 -14.56 8.31 11.88
CA GLY A 138 -14.44 6.86 11.83
C GLY A 138 -15.32 6.14 12.85
N TYR A 139 -15.40 6.65 14.08
CA TYR A 139 -16.22 6.05 15.13
C TYR A 139 -17.70 6.07 14.76
N THR A 140 -18.21 7.22 14.32
CA THR A 140 -19.61 7.37 13.93
C THR A 140 -19.99 6.44 12.78
N LEU A 141 -19.12 6.28 11.77
CA LEU A 141 -19.37 5.33 10.69
C LEU A 141 -19.43 3.88 11.19
N ILE A 142 -18.45 3.44 12.00
CA ILE A 142 -18.44 2.07 12.53
C ILE A 142 -19.68 1.81 13.38
N HIS A 143 -20.07 2.77 14.22
CA HIS A 143 -21.26 2.66 15.05
C HIS A 143 -22.54 2.49 14.21
N GLN A 144 -22.72 3.30 13.16
CA GLN A 144 -23.86 3.20 12.24
C GLN A 144 -23.92 1.83 11.54
N LEU A 145 -22.77 1.25 11.18
CA LEU A 145 -22.70 -0.04 10.50
C LEU A 145 -22.95 -1.24 11.42
N VAL A 146 -22.67 -1.08 12.71
CA VAL A 146 -22.89 -2.11 13.74
C VAL A 146 -24.31 -2.05 14.30
N ASP A 147 -24.96 -0.90 14.31
CA ASP A 147 -26.34 -0.80 14.78
C ASP A 147 -27.27 -1.71 13.95
N SER A 148 -27.90 -2.66 14.64
CA SER A 148 -28.81 -3.68 14.10
C SER A 148 -29.98 -3.12 13.28
N GLN A 149 -30.37 -1.86 13.51
CA GLN A 149 -31.40 -1.20 12.70
C GLN A 149 -30.94 -0.98 11.26
N PHE A 150 -29.64 -0.79 11.06
CA PHE A 150 -29.02 -0.56 9.76
C PHE A 150 -28.46 -1.85 9.16
N ASN A 151 -28.10 -2.83 10.01
CA ASN A 151 -27.41 -4.02 9.54
C ASN A 151 -27.72 -5.30 10.34
N PRO A 152 -28.55 -6.22 9.79
CA PRO A 152 -28.83 -7.50 10.44
C PRO A 152 -27.72 -8.54 10.22
N GLN A 153 -26.74 -8.29 9.34
CA GLN A 153 -25.66 -9.22 9.05
C GLN A 153 -24.38 -8.82 9.78
N LYS A 154 -23.60 -9.83 10.17
CA LYS A 154 -22.29 -9.59 10.78
C LYS A 154 -21.31 -8.97 9.78
N LEU A 155 -20.45 -8.09 10.30
CA LEU A 155 -19.44 -7.35 9.57
C LEU A 155 -18.10 -8.10 9.55
N THR A 156 -17.47 -8.19 8.39
CA THR A 156 -16.03 -8.45 8.31
C THR A 156 -15.31 -7.11 8.33
N ALA A 157 -14.35 -6.93 9.23
CA ALA A 157 -13.47 -5.75 9.24
C ALA A 157 -12.12 -6.12 8.61
N LEU A 158 -11.75 -5.44 7.54
CA LEU A 158 -10.41 -5.48 6.96
C LEU A 158 -9.60 -4.29 7.50
N ASN A 159 -8.56 -4.59 8.27
CA ASN A 159 -7.66 -3.60 8.84
C ASN A 159 -6.28 -3.69 8.17
N ILE A 160 -6.03 -2.81 7.22
CA ILE A 160 -4.77 -2.73 6.45
C ILE A 160 -3.90 -1.54 6.88
N SER A 161 -4.20 -0.95 8.04
CA SER A 161 -3.51 0.20 8.63
C SER A 161 -3.37 0.05 10.15
N SER A 162 -3.11 1.14 10.88
CA SER A 162 -3.15 1.14 12.35
C SER A 162 -4.49 0.64 12.91
N PHE A 163 -4.43 -0.13 14.01
CA PHE A 163 -5.58 -0.65 14.72
C PHE A 163 -6.33 0.39 15.58
N GLN A 164 -5.94 1.67 15.54
CA GLN A 164 -6.43 2.68 16.48
C GLN A 164 -7.95 2.88 16.40
N ASP A 165 -8.51 3.11 15.22
CA ASP A 165 -9.96 3.31 15.04
C ASP A 165 -10.79 2.11 15.53
N LEU A 166 -10.33 0.89 15.21
CA LEU A 166 -10.98 -0.33 15.68
C LEU A 166 -10.84 -0.49 17.20
N SER A 167 -9.68 -0.17 17.77
CA SER A 167 -9.45 -0.22 19.22
C SER A 167 -10.36 0.76 19.96
N GLU A 168 -10.45 2.00 19.48
CA GLU A 168 -11.29 3.03 20.08
C GLU A 168 -12.77 2.64 20.04
N TYR A 169 -13.22 2.10 18.90
CA TYR A 169 -14.57 1.59 18.80
C TYR A 169 -14.85 0.45 19.78
N LEU A 170 -14.03 -0.62 19.75
CA LEU A 170 -14.24 -1.81 20.60
C LEU A 170 -14.20 -1.52 22.10
N LYS A 171 -13.43 -0.51 22.55
CA LYS A 171 -13.40 -0.07 23.96
C LYS A 171 -14.73 0.48 24.47
N THR A 172 -15.61 0.92 23.57
CA THR A 172 -16.90 1.53 23.93
C THR A 172 -18.07 0.55 23.85
N GLN A 173 -17.83 -0.67 23.35
CA GLN A 173 -18.87 -1.67 23.15
C GLN A 173 -18.75 -2.81 24.16
N ASP A 174 -19.87 -3.35 24.60
CA ASP A 174 -19.91 -4.57 25.41
C ASP A 174 -19.61 -5.83 24.55
N ASP A 175 -19.25 -6.92 25.24
CA ASP A 175 -18.86 -8.21 24.65
C ASP A 175 -19.96 -8.79 23.74
N GLU A 176 -21.23 -8.68 24.15
CA GLU A 176 -22.38 -9.22 23.41
C GLU A 176 -22.55 -8.46 22.09
N THR A 177 -22.47 -7.13 22.12
CA THR A 177 -22.53 -6.28 20.93
C THR A 177 -21.41 -6.64 19.95
N ILE A 178 -20.17 -6.79 20.42
CA ILE A 178 -19.04 -7.15 19.55
C ILE A 178 -19.26 -8.53 18.91
N GLN A 179 -19.58 -9.56 19.71
CA GLN A 179 -19.79 -10.92 19.21
C GLN A 179 -21.00 -11.04 18.28
N LYS A 180 -22.05 -10.26 18.52
CA LYS A 180 -23.24 -10.24 17.68
C LYS A 180 -22.97 -9.61 16.32
N HIS A 181 -22.11 -8.61 16.25
CA HIS A 181 -21.98 -7.77 15.05
C HIS A 181 -20.71 -8.00 14.24
N PHE A 182 -19.62 -8.52 14.81
CA PHE A 182 -18.41 -8.85 14.05
C PHE A 182 -18.38 -10.33 13.67
N ALA A 183 -18.22 -10.60 12.39
CA ALA A 183 -18.08 -11.95 11.84
C ALA A 183 -16.63 -12.39 11.89
N LYS A 184 -15.73 -11.47 11.53
CA LYS A 184 -14.31 -11.74 11.34
C LYS A 184 -13.50 -10.43 11.28
N VAL A 185 -12.23 -10.49 11.71
CA VAL A 185 -11.25 -9.44 11.43
C VAL A 185 -10.14 -9.98 10.54
N VAL A 186 -9.86 -9.32 9.43
CA VAL A 186 -8.73 -9.64 8.54
C VAL A 186 -7.75 -8.48 8.62
N SER A 187 -6.46 -8.75 8.77
CA SER A 187 -5.45 -7.70 8.82
C SER A 187 -4.26 -7.94 7.91
N GLN A 188 -3.73 -6.86 7.32
CA GLN A 188 -2.36 -6.84 6.83
C GLN A 188 -1.45 -6.47 7.99
N GLY A 189 -0.41 -7.28 8.18
CA GLY A 189 0.33 -7.23 9.44
C GLY A 189 -0.42 -8.00 10.52
N GLY A 190 0.33 -8.79 11.28
CA GLY A 190 -0.24 -9.97 11.91
C GLY A 190 -0.08 -10.03 13.41
N TYR A 191 -0.43 -11.20 13.90
CA TYR A 191 -0.07 -11.69 15.20
C TYR A 191 0.69 -13.01 15.03
N GLU A 192 1.45 -13.37 16.04
CA GLU A 192 1.98 -14.70 16.22
C GLU A 192 1.00 -15.52 17.06
N ILE A 193 0.84 -16.80 16.72
CA ILE A 193 0.10 -17.74 17.55
C ILE A 193 1.10 -18.40 18.50
N VAL A 194 0.97 -18.11 19.79
CA VAL A 194 1.84 -18.61 20.86
C VAL A 194 0.97 -19.34 21.88
N GLU A 195 1.16 -20.65 21.99
CA GLU A 195 0.41 -21.50 22.94
C GLU A 195 -1.12 -21.44 22.76
N GLY A 196 -1.58 -21.20 21.52
CA GLY A 196 -3.00 -21.12 21.17
C GLY A 196 -3.61 -19.71 21.27
N SER A 197 -2.93 -18.76 21.90
CA SER A 197 -3.32 -17.35 21.94
C SER A 197 -2.59 -16.52 20.89
N ILE A 198 -3.22 -15.44 20.44
CA ILE A 198 -2.64 -14.49 19.49
C ILE A 198 -1.94 -13.33 20.19
N LYS A 199 -0.76 -12.93 19.68
CA LYS A 199 0.02 -11.77 20.15
C LYS A 199 0.48 -10.91 18.98
N PRO A 200 0.41 -9.57 19.03
CA PRO A 200 0.82 -8.73 17.90
C PRO A 200 2.26 -9.02 17.46
N ASP A 201 2.48 -9.15 16.14
CA ASP A 201 3.82 -9.21 15.56
C ASP A 201 4.41 -7.81 15.54
N TRP A 202 5.35 -7.54 16.46
CA TRP A 202 6.01 -6.23 16.55
C TRP A 202 6.96 -5.92 15.40
N THR A 203 7.19 -6.85 14.47
CA THR A 203 7.94 -6.58 13.24
C THR A 203 7.06 -5.96 12.15
N ALA A 204 5.74 -6.19 12.20
CA ALA A 204 4.76 -5.62 11.26
C ALA A 204 4.56 -4.11 11.49
N MET A 205 4.51 -3.32 10.41
CA MET A 205 4.46 -1.86 10.50
C MET A 205 3.15 -1.36 11.12
N ASN A 206 2.01 -1.92 10.71
CA ASN A 206 0.68 -1.55 11.20
C ASN A 206 0.51 -1.70 12.72
N ASN A 207 1.21 -2.66 13.33
CA ASN A 207 1.24 -2.84 14.78
C ASN A 207 2.13 -1.81 15.49
N LYS A 208 3.18 -1.30 14.82
CA LYS A 208 4.13 -0.37 15.44
C LYS A 208 3.56 1.02 15.60
N PHE A 209 2.72 1.46 14.65
CA PHE A 209 2.13 2.80 14.69
C PHE A 209 1.41 3.08 16.01
N ASN A 210 0.60 2.13 16.48
CA ASN A 210 -0.03 2.20 17.79
C ASN A 210 -0.02 0.83 18.48
N ARG A 211 1.05 0.55 19.22
CA ARG A 211 1.23 -0.74 19.91
C ARG A 211 0.12 -1.05 20.90
N GLU A 212 -0.39 -0.04 21.60
CA GLU A 212 -1.46 -0.23 22.59
C GLU A 212 -2.78 -0.61 21.92
N ALA A 213 -3.12 0.05 20.81
CA ALA A 213 -4.28 -0.33 20.00
C ALA A 213 -4.14 -1.75 19.43
N ALA A 214 -2.98 -2.09 18.87
CA ALA A 214 -2.71 -3.42 18.30
C ALA A 214 -2.79 -4.53 19.35
N SER A 215 -2.18 -4.34 20.54
CA SER A 215 -2.33 -5.25 21.68
C SER A 215 -3.78 -5.38 22.12
N TYR A 216 -4.47 -4.25 22.29
CA TYR A 216 -5.86 -4.25 22.74
C TYR A 216 -6.76 -5.04 21.78
N VAL A 217 -6.71 -4.73 20.48
CA VAL A 217 -7.53 -5.43 19.48
C VAL A 217 -7.19 -6.91 19.44
N THR A 218 -5.91 -7.27 19.39
CA THR A 218 -5.48 -8.67 19.33
C THR A 218 -5.97 -9.47 20.54
N ASN A 219 -5.79 -8.95 21.76
CA ASN A 219 -6.26 -9.60 22.98
C ASN A 219 -7.80 -9.72 22.97
N ARG A 220 -8.50 -8.67 22.54
CA ARG A 220 -9.95 -8.65 22.53
C ARG A 220 -10.55 -9.66 21.54
N LEU A 221 -9.90 -9.89 20.41
CA LEU A 221 -10.30 -10.91 19.45
C LEU A 221 -10.12 -12.33 20.04
N ASP A 222 -9.02 -12.58 20.75
CA ASP A 222 -8.73 -13.85 21.44
C ASP A 222 -9.77 -14.13 22.54
N GLU A 223 -9.96 -13.16 23.44
CA GLU A 223 -10.89 -13.25 24.58
C GLU A 223 -12.33 -13.54 24.14
N LEU A 224 -12.78 -12.93 23.04
CA LEU A 224 -14.14 -13.06 22.54
C LEU A 224 -14.31 -14.18 21.51
N SER A 225 -13.24 -14.92 21.17
CA SER A 225 -13.22 -15.91 20.08
C SER A 225 -13.73 -15.34 18.75
N ILE A 226 -13.45 -14.07 18.44
CA ILE A 226 -13.82 -13.48 17.15
C ILE A 226 -12.84 -14.01 16.10
N PRO A 227 -13.31 -14.68 15.03
CA PRO A 227 -12.42 -15.20 14.01
C PRO A 227 -11.51 -14.12 13.42
N SER A 228 -10.25 -14.47 13.18
CA SER A 228 -9.34 -13.54 12.52
C SER A 228 -8.32 -14.19 11.61
N ASP A 229 -7.93 -13.44 10.58
CA ASP A 229 -6.87 -13.82 9.65
C ASP A 229 -5.81 -12.72 9.60
N ALA A 230 -4.59 -13.06 9.96
CA ALA A 230 -3.43 -12.21 9.77
C ALA A 230 -2.71 -12.61 8.46
N TRP A 231 -2.54 -11.64 7.55
CA TRP A 231 -1.80 -11.81 6.30
C TRP A 231 -0.39 -11.24 6.44
N GLY A 232 0.58 -12.13 6.55
CA GLY A 232 1.99 -11.80 6.72
C GLY A 232 2.68 -11.43 5.41
N LYS A 233 3.78 -10.67 5.54
CA LYS A 233 4.59 -10.18 4.42
C LYS A 233 5.07 -11.25 3.44
N GLN A 234 5.25 -12.49 3.91
CA GLN A 234 5.79 -13.58 3.08
C GLN A 234 4.81 -13.99 1.98
N VAL A 235 3.49 -13.86 2.19
CA VAL A 235 2.51 -14.11 1.14
C VAL A 235 2.68 -13.12 0.00
N ALA A 236 2.76 -11.83 0.30
CA ALA A 236 2.91 -10.78 -0.69
C ALA A 236 4.25 -10.82 -1.42
N VAL A 237 5.34 -11.21 -0.73
CA VAL A 237 6.64 -11.43 -1.37
C VAL A 237 6.59 -12.63 -2.32
N ALA A 238 5.94 -13.73 -1.93
CA ALA A 238 5.79 -14.89 -2.80
C ALA A 238 4.88 -14.60 -4.00
N ALA A 239 3.87 -13.75 -3.84
CA ALA A 239 2.93 -13.33 -4.87
C ALA A 239 3.28 -11.97 -5.52
N ALA A 240 4.55 -11.55 -5.47
CA ALA A 240 4.96 -10.22 -5.91
C ALA A 240 4.62 -9.97 -7.39
N LEU A 241 4.05 -8.79 -7.66
CA LEU A 241 3.67 -8.34 -9.00
C LEU A 241 4.91 -7.83 -9.75
N ASP A 242 5.00 -8.09 -11.04
CA ASP A 242 6.07 -7.52 -11.87
C ASP A 242 5.81 -6.03 -12.09
N ARG A 243 6.83 -5.18 -12.05
CA ARG A 243 6.64 -3.73 -12.23
C ARG A 243 6.05 -3.34 -13.56
N SER A 244 6.33 -4.11 -14.61
CA SER A 244 5.73 -3.95 -15.94
C SER A 244 4.20 -4.04 -15.91
N PHE A 245 3.62 -4.72 -14.90
CA PHE A 245 2.18 -4.77 -14.68
C PHE A 245 1.55 -3.39 -14.55
N LEU A 246 2.20 -2.43 -13.90
CA LEU A 246 1.64 -1.09 -13.69
C LEU A 246 1.37 -0.33 -15.00
N LYS A 247 2.08 -0.69 -16.08
CA LYS A 247 1.86 -0.13 -17.43
C LYS A 247 0.55 -0.60 -18.06
N THR A 248 0.02 -1.72 -17.59
CA THR A 248 -1.25 -2.28 -18.08
C THR A 248 -2.48 -1.64 -17.42
N LEU A 249 -2.29 -0.89 -16.32
CA LEU A 249 -3.36 -0.27 -15.56
C LEU A 249 -3.86 0.99 -16.26
N LEU A 250 -5.15 1.04 -16.56
CA LEU A 250 -5.75 2.11 -17.37
C LEU A 250 -6.29 3.26 -16.51
N GLY A 251 -6.54 4.40 -17.17
CA GLY A 251 -7.26 5.52 -16.58
C GLY A 251 -6.47 6.34 -15.56
N PRO A 252 -7.14 7.31 -14.91
CA PRO A 252 -6.50 8.21 -13.96
C PRO A 252 -5.92 7.47 -12.75
N LEU A 253 -6.56 6.38 -12.29
CA LEU A 253 -6.06 5.55 -11.19
C LEU A 253 -4.82 4.75 -11.59
N GLY A 254 -4.81 4.16 -12.79
CA GLY A 254 -3.63 3.48 -13.31
C GLY A 254 -2.44 4.42 -13.48
N HIS A 255 -2.70 5.64 -13.96
CA HIS A 255 -1.68 6.69 -14.04
C HIS A 255 -1.16 7.08 -12.64
N HIS A 256 -2.06 7.32 -11.68
CA HIS A 256 -1.67 7.65 -10.30
C HIS A 256 -0.86 6.54 -9.64
N LEU A 257 -1.23 5.27 -9.81
CA LEU A 257 -0.45 4.12 -9.32
C LEU A 257 0.95 4.08 -9.92
N ARG A 258 1.12 4.32 -11.23
CA ARG A 258 2.45 4.43 -11.85
C ARG A 258 3.25 5.57 -11.25
N TRP A 259 2.61 6.72 -11.03
CA TRP A 259 3.23 7.89 -10.43
C TRP A 259 3.71 7.58 -9.01
N VAL A 260 2.83 7.14 -8.10
CA VAL A 260 3.20 6.83 -6.70
C VAL A 260 4.27 5.74 -6.67
N SER A 261 4.08 4.67 -7.47
CA SER A 261 5.04 3.57 -7.51
C SER A 261 6.42 4.06 -7.92
N ALA A 262 6.56 4.76 -9.04
CA ALA A 262 7.87 5.20 -9.53
C ALA A 262 8.64 6.05 -8.50
N HIS A 263 7.94 6.95 -7.81
CA HIS A 263 8.55 7.81 -6.79
C HIS A 263 8.89 7.02 -5.50
N GLN A 264 7.99 6.17 -5.01
CA GLN A 264 8.25 5.30 -3.86
C GLN A 264 9.43 4.34 -4.15
N ASP A 265 9.44 3.75 -5.33
CA ASP A 265 10.46 2.80 -5.79
C ASP A 265 11.81 3.45 -5.94
N TYR A 266 11.84 4.70 -6.42
CA TYR A 266 13.06 5.47 -6.49
C TYR A 266 13.69 5.64 -5.12
N LYS A 267 12.87 5.95 -4.10
CA LYS A 267 13.35 6.06 -2.73
C LYS A 267 13.94 4.74 -2.23
N TYR A 268 13.25 3.60 -2.42
CA TYR A 268 13.78 2.30 -1.96
C TYR A 268 15.03 1.87 -2.71
N TYR A 269 15.08 2.10 -4.03
CA TYR A 269 16.27 1.87 -4.85
C TYR A 269 17.44 2.70 -4.35
N PHE A 270 17.24 4.01 -4.20
CA PHE A 270 18.30 4.94 -3.82
C PHE A 270 18.80 4.66 -2.40
N ASP A 271 17.89 4.52 -1.43
CA ASP A 271 18.24 4.23 -0.04
C ASP A 271 19.02 2.92 0.06
N ALA A 272 18.58 1.84 -0.60
CA ALA A 272 19.27 0.55 -0.51
C ALA A 272 20.70 0.58 -1.05
N LEU A 273 21.01 1.49 -1.99
CA LEU A 273 22.34 1.62 -2.60
C LEU A 273 23.23 2.65 -1.90
N HIS A 274 22.65 3.68 -1.29
CA HIS A 274 23.38 4.83 -0.77
C HIS A 274 23.19 5.05 0.73
N LYS A 275 21.95 4.97 1.23
CA LYS A 275 21.63 5.27 2.62
C LYS A 275 20.52 4.35 3.15
N PRO A 276 20.84 3.08 3.47
CA PRO A 276 19.82 2.14 3.92
C PRO A 276 19.13 2.69 5.17
N PHE A 277 17.80 2.83 5.13
CA PHE A 277 17.04 3.32 6.28
C PHE A 277 17.21 2.41 7.50
N MET A 278 17.46 1.12 7.30
CA MET A 278 17.93 0.19 8.31
C MET A 278 19.11 -0.61 7.77
N PRO A 279 20.06 -1.06 8.62
CA PRO A 279 21.26 -1.77 8.17
C PRO A 279 21.01 -3.00 7.29
N HIS A 280 19.85 -3.66 7.45
CA HIS A 280 19.48 -4.85 6.68
C HIS A 280 18.74 -4.55 5.37
N LEU A 281 18.38 -3.29 5.10
CA LEU A 281 17.64 -2.86 3.89
C LEU A 281 18.60 -2.33 2.79
N GLY A 282 19.76 -2.95 2.65
CA GLY A 282 20.75 -2.60 1.62
C GLY A 282 20.50 -3.28 0.27
N LYS A 283 21.50 -3.24 -0.63
CA LYS A 283 21.44 -3.85 -1.97
C LYS A 283 20.97 -5.32 -1.97
N THR A 284 21.47 -6.14 -1.05
CA THR A 284 21.02 -7.55 -0.89
C THR A 284 19.51 -7.66 -0.71
N TRP A 285 18.92 -6.80 0.13
CA TRP A 285 17.48 -6.75 0.34
C TRP A 285 16.74 -6.26 -0.90
N LEU A 286 17.27 -5.25 -1.59
CA LEU A 286 16.70 -4.74 -2.83
C LEU A 286 16.61 -5.82 -3.91
N LEU A 287 17.70 -6.56 -4.13
CA LEU A 287 17.74 -7.66 -5.09
C LEU A 287 16.77 -8.79 -4.72
N GLU A 288 16.73 -9.15 -3.44
CA GLU A 288 15.88 -10.24 -2.97
C GLU A 288 14.39 -9.90 -3.04
N ILE A 289 13.99 -8.74 -2.50
CA ILE A 289 12.58 -8.37 -2.35
C ILE A 289 12.04 -7.71 -3.62
N TYR A 290 12.80 -6.78 -4.20
CA TYR A 290 12.34 -5.97 -5.32
C TYR A 290 12.84 -6.44 -6.68
N MET A 291 13.78 -7.38 -6.77
CA MET A 291 14.08 -8.09 -8.01
C MET A 291 13.57 -9.55 -7.96
N GLY A 292 13.19 -10.03 -6.77
CA GLY A 292 12.70 -11.40 -6.58
C GLY A 292 13.77 -12.46 -6.84
N LEU A 293 15.04 -12.11 -6.61
CA LEU A 293 16.17 -12.99 -6.84
C LEU A 293 16.46 -13.85 -5.60
N ASN A 294 16.79 -15.12 -5.83
CA ASN A 294 17.21 -16.01 -4.75
C ASN A 294 18.66 -15.67 -4.37
N ARG A 295 18.96 -15.52 -3.08
CA ARG A 295 20.31 -15.21 -2.59
C ARG A 295 21.38 -16.20 -3.05
N ASP A 296 20.98 -17.43 -3.31
CA ASP A 296 21.88 -18.50 -3.72
C ASP A 296 21.97 -18.66 -5.25
N SER A 297 21.30 -17.81 -6.05
CA SER A 297 21.38 -17.90 -7.51
C SER A 297 22.61 -17.16 -8.07
N ASP A 298 23.16 -17.68 -9.17
CA ASP A 298 24.27 -17.05 -9.88
C ASP A 298 23.92 -15.61 -10.30
N GLU A 299 22.68 -15.38 -10.74
CA GLU A 299 22.17 -14.05 -11.10
C GLU A 299 22.22 -13.07 -9.91
N PHE A 300 21.89 -13.52 -8.71
CA PHE A 300 21.96 -12.68 -7.51
C PHE A 300 23.41 -12.29 -7.19
N LEU A 301 24.32 -13.25 -7.22
CA LEU A 301 25.74 -13.03 -6.96
C LEU A 301 26.36 -12.10 -8.02
N GLU A 302 26.00 -12.27 -9.29
CA GLU A 302 26.43 -11.39 -10.37
C GLU A 302 25.91 -9.96 -10.16
N MET A 303 24.63 -9.79 -9.80
CA MET A 303 24.05 -8.47 -9.59
C MET A 303 24.57 -7.75 -8.34
N LEU A 304 25.13 -8.47 -7.35
CA LEU A 304 25.75 -7.83 -6.18
C LEU A 304 26.96 -6.98 -6.58
N ASP A 305 27.72 -7.40 -7.58
CA ASP A 305 28.94 -6.71 -8.02
C ASP A 305 28.69 -5.71 -9.16
N GLN A 306 27.56 -5.82 -9.87
CA GLN A 306 27.22 -4.92 -10.98
C GLN A 306 26.50 -3.65 -10.52
N PRO A 307 26.75 -2.48 -11.14
CA PRO A 307 25.92 -1.30 -10.93
C PRO A 307 24.50 -1.57 -11.44
N LEU A 308 23.51 -1.43 -10.55
CA LEU A 308 22.10 -1.55 -10.91
C LEU A 308 21.59 -0.16 -11.28
N SER A 309 21.18 0.05 -12.53
CA SER A 309 20.53 1.31 -12.92
C SER A 309 19.06 1.34 -12.48
N PHE A 310 18.54 2.53 -12.19
CA PHE A 310 17.12 2.70 -11.85
C PHE A 310 16.20 2.27 -13.00
N HIS A 311 16.60 2.49 -14.25
CA HIS A 311 15.83 2.04 -15.42
C HIS A 311 15.71 0.51 -15.47
N THR A 312 16.82 -0.21 -15.23
CA THR A 312 16.80 -1.69 -15.13
C THR A 312 15.88 -2.12 -13.99
N PHE A 313 16.01 -1.49 -12.82
CA PHE A 313 15.19 -1.77 -11.64
C PHE A 313 13.69 -1.60 -11.91
N LEU A 314 13.27 -0.54 -12.62
CA LEU A 314 11.87 -0.34 -12.98
C LEU A 314 11.36 -1.34 -14.02
N LYS A 315 12.23 -1.82 -14.91
CA LYS A 315 11.86 -2.74 -16.00
C LYS A 315 11.70 -4.19 -15.53
N THR A 316 12.60 -4.66 -14.68
CA THR A 316 12.67 -6.08 -14.26
C THR A 316 12.30 -6.30 -12.80
N GLY A 317 12.14 -5.22 -12.04
CA GLY A 317 11.76 -5.32 -10.65
C GLY A 317 10.34 -5.85 -10.44
N LYS A 318 10.08 -6.21 -9.20
CA LYS A 318 8.80 -6.67 -8.67
C LYS A 318 8.43 -5.79 -7.48
N PHE A 319 7.17 -5.83 -7.10
CA PHE A 319 6.72 -5.24 -5.85
C PHE A 319 5.69 -6.16 -5.16
N PRO A 320 5.82 -6.37 -3.84
CA PRO A 320 4.76 -6.99 -3.05
C PRO A 320 3.57 -6.02 -2.99
N ALA A 321 2.34 -6.56 -3.04
CA ALA A 321 1.10 -5.82 -2.85
C ALA A 321 0.44 -6.30 -1.55
N TYR A 322 0.97 -5.84 -0.40
CA TYR A 322 0.66 -6.44 0.88
C TYR A 322 -0.81 -6.38 1.24
N ASP A 323 -1.41 -5.19 1.11
CA ASP A 323 -2.79 -4.95 1.50
C ASP A 323 -3.77 -5.60 0.52
N ALA A 324 -3.40 -5.68 -0.76
CA ALA A 324 -4.19 -6.40 -1.76
C ALA A 324 -4.27 -7.91 -1.44
N CYS A 325 -3.20 -8.51 -0.90
CA CYS A 325 -3.26 -9.89 -0.41
C CYS A 325 -4.22 -10.04 0.78
N ALA A 326 -4.18 -9.13 1.76
CA ALA A 326 -5.11 -9.14 2.89
C ALA A 326 -6.56 -8.90 2.44
N ALA A 327 -6.76 -8.01 1.46
CA ALA A 327 -8.06 -7.75 0.84
C ALA A 327 -8.63 -9.00 0.15
N MET A 328 -7.79 -9.79 -0.55
CA MET A 328 -8.19 -11.10 -1.07
C MET A 328 -8.65 -12.04 0.06
N GLY A 329 -7.93 -12.04 1.20
CA GLY A 329 -8.34 -12.76 2.40
C GLY A 329 -9.71 -12.37 2.95
N ALA A 330 -10.04 -11.07 2.87
CA ALA A 330 -11.32 -10.54 3.34
C ALA A 330 -12.53 -10.94 2.48
N LEU A 331 -12.32 -11.39 1.23
CA LEU A 331 -13.39 -11.89 0.37
C LEU A 331 -14.01 -13.20 0.93
N GLY A 332 -13.22 -13.97 1.67
CA GLY A 332 -13.64 -15.22 2.33
C GLY A 332 -13.05 -16.48 1.69
N ASP A 333 -13.04 -17.56 2.48
CA ASP A 333 -12.39 -18.82 2.09
C ASP A 333 -13.03 -19.48 0.88
N ASP A 334 -14.35 -19.36 0.72
CA ASP A 334 -15.09 -19.86 -0.43
C ASP A 334 -14.67 -19.15 -1.73
N VAL A 335 -14.46 -17.83 -1.68
CA VAL A 335 -13.89 -17.06 -2.80
C VAL A 335 -12.48 -17.55 -3.11
N LEU A 336 -11.61 -17.65 -2.10
CA LEU A 336 -10.23 -18.11 -2.30
C LEU A 336 -10.16 -19.55 -2.84
N GLN A 337 -11.05 -20.44 -2.41
CA GLN A 337 -11.14 -21.82 -2.88
C GLN A 337 -11.68 -21.89 -4.32
N CYS A 338 -12.71 -21.12 -4.66
CA CYS A 338 -13.23 -21.00 -6.04
C CYS A 338 -12.15 -20.51 -7.03
N LEU A 339 -11.23 -19.68 -6.55
CA LEU A 339 -10.11 -19.16 -7.35
C LEU A 339 -8.88 -20.07 -7.34
N GLY A 340 -8.92 -21.16 -6.56
CA GLY A 340 -7.78 -22.07 -6.38
C GLY A 340 -6.59 -21.44 -5.65
N ILE A 341 -6.80 -20.34 -4.92
CA ILE A 341 -5.77 -19.68 -4.11
C ILE A 341 -5.55 -20.43 -2.81
N LEU A 342 -6.63 -20.92 -2.19
CA LEU A 342 -6.58 -21.64 -0.92
C LEU A 342 -7.00 -23.10 -1.12
N SER A 343 -6.25 -24.04 -0.54
CA SER A 343 -6.62 -25.46 -0.57
C SER A 343 -7.86 -25.76 0.29
N THR A 344 -8.66 -26.76 -0.12
CA THR A 344 -9.92 -27.13 0.55
C THR A 344 -9.74 -27.74 1.94
N SER A 345 -8.51 -28.16 2.29
CA SER A 345 -8.16 -28.72 3.60
C SER A 345 -7.87 -27.67 4.68
N ALA A 346 -7.78 -26.39 4.32
CA ALA A 346 -7.41 -25.30 5.24
C ALA A 346 -8.61 -24.74 6.05
N LYS A 347 -9.55 -25.60 6.46
CA LYS A 347 -10.67 -25.15 7.32
C LYS A 347 -10.14 -24.80 8.71
N PRO A 348 -10.52 -23.63 9.28
CA PRO A 348 -10.27 -23.34 10.68
C PRO A 348 -10.83 -24.47 11.55
N SER A 349 -10.08 -24.94 12.53
CA SER A 349 -10.69 -25.78 13.56
C SER A 349 -11.55 -24.88 14.45
N GLU A 350 -12.66 -25.39 14.97
CA GLU A 350 -13.48 -24.65 15.95
C GLU A 350 -12.67 -24.26 17.21
N LEU A 351 -11.55 -24.95 17.45
CA LEU A 351 -10.62 -24.69 18.55
C LEU A 351 -9.63 -23.56 18.28
N HIS A 352 -9.44 -23.14 17.02
CA HIS A 352 -8.49 -22.12 16.62
C HIS A 352 -9.15 -21.15 15.64
N PRO A 353 -9.91 -20.14 16.15
CA PRO A 353 -10.60 -19.17 15.31
C PRO A 353 -9.64 -18.21 14.59
N HIS A 354 -8.34 -18.25 14.94
CA HIS A 354 -7.31 -17.37 14.41
C HIS A 354 -6.38 -18.10 13.44
N ARG A 355 -6.10 -17.48 12.28
CA ARG A 355 -5.14 -17.97 11.30
C ARG A 355 -4.06 -16.94 10.99
N MET A 356 -2.88 -17.43 10.62
CA MET A 356 -1.77 -16.62 10.16
C MET A 356 -1.27 -17.18 8.83
N PHE A 357 -1.34 -16.36 7.78
CA PHE A 357 -0.84 -16.70 6.45
C PHE A 357 0.55 -16.09 6.25
N GLY A 358 1.47 -16.87 5.67
CA GLY A 358 2.84 -16.40 5.43
C GLY A 358 3.67 -16.25 6.71
N LYS A 359 3.57 -17.21 7.63
CA LYS A 359 4.41 -17.29 8.84
C LYS A 359 5.89 -17.33 8.48
N SER A 360 6.22 -18.01 7.38
CA SER A 360 7.57 -18.04 6.81
C SER A 360 7.51 -18.15 5.29
N ARG A 361 8.66 -18.06 4.61
CA ARG A 361 8.73 -18.28 3.15
C ARG A 361 8.28 -19.67 2.72
N ASN A 362 8.45 -20.67 3.58
CA ASN A 362 8.12 -22.06 3.32
C ASN A 362 6.73 -22.45 3.87
N ASP A 363 6.08 -21.53 4.59
CA ASP A 363 4.77 -21.74 5.20
C ASP A 363 3.88 -20.55 4.90
N LEU A 364 3.17 -20.65 3.78
CA LEU A 364 2.21 -19.66 3.31
C LEU A 364 0.79 -19.92 3.84
N GLY A 365 0.59 -20.88 4.74
CA GLY A 365 -0.74 -21.21 5.26
C GLY A 365 -1.69 -21.80 4.22
N GLY A 366 -1.17 -22.57 3.26
CA GLY A 366 -1.96 -23.20 2.19
C GLY A 366 -2.31 -22.30 1.01
N VAL A 367 -1.74 -21.08 0.95
CA VAL A 367 -1.89 -20.14 -0.16
C VAL A 367 -1.01 -20.56 -1.35
N ASP A 368 -1.62 -20.71 -2.53
CA ASP A 368 -0.92 -20.75 -3.81
C ASP A 368 -0.57 -19.32 -4.26
N ALA A 369 0.68 -18.93 -4.04
CA ALA A 369 1.16 -17.59 -4.35
C ALA A 369 1.15 -17.26 -5.85
N SER A 370 1.32 -18.27 -6.72
CA SER A 370 1.31 -18.06 -8.17
C SER A 370 -0.12 -17.78 -8.65
N LYS A 371 -1.09 -18.51 -8.13
CA LYS A 371 -2.52 -18.24 -8.38
C LYS A 371 -2.95 -16.91 -7.80
N LEU A 372 -2.54 -16.58 -6.57
CA LEU A 372 -2.82 -15.28 -5.96
C LEU A 372 -2.27 -14.12 -6.81
N LYS A 373 -1.02 -14.20 -7.26
CA LYS A 373 -0.40 -13.21 -8.16
C LYS A 373 -1.25 -13.00 -9.42
N TRP A 374 -1.57 -14.08 -10.12
CA TRP A 374 -2.35 -14.02 -11.37
C TRP A 374 -3.75 -13.42 -11.14
N VAL A 375 -4.45 -13.87 -10.10
CA VAL A 375 -5.78 -13.35 -9.75
C VAL A 375 -5.74 -11.87 -9.43
N LEU A 376 -4.75 -11.40 -8.65
CA LEU A 376 -4.55 -9.98 -8.36
C LEU A 376 -4.39 -9.19 -9.66
N GLN A 377 -3.53 -9.66 -10.58
CA GLN A 377 -3.31 -8.99 -11.86
C GLN A 377 -4.61 -8.87 -12.67
N VAL A 378 -5.35 -9.96 -12.80
CA VAL A 378 -6.61 -10.01 -13.56
C VAL A 378 -7.67 -9.10 -12.93
N PHE A 379 -7.88 -9.15 -11.61
CA PHE A 379 -8.93 -8.36 -10.97
C PHE A 379 -8.60 -6.86 -10.91
N LEU A 380 -7.34 -6.49 -10.70
CA LEU A 380 -6.90 -5.09 -10.74
C LEU A 380 -7.04 -4.50 -12.15
N GLN A 381 -6.58 -5.20 -13.17
CA GLN A 381 -6.76 -4.78 -14.57
C GLN A 381 -8.25 -4.73 -14.95
N GLY A 382 -9.00 -5.76 -14.58
CA GLY A 382 -10.43 -5.86 -14.86
C GLY A 382 -11.21 -4.71 -14.24
N SER A 383 -10.97 -4.40 -12.96
CA SER A 383 -11.57 -3.26 -12.27
C SER A 383 -11.39 -1.95 -13.03
N LEU A 384 -10.15 -1.63 -13.42
CA LEU A 384 -9.85 -0.39 -14.14
C LEU A 384 -10.37 -0.41 -15.57
N LYS A 385 -10.38 -1.57 -16.24
CA LYS A 385 -10.96 -1.71 -17.59
C LYS A 385 -12.47 -1.51 -17.58
N ALA A 386 -13.18 -2.07 -16.58
CA ALA A 386 -14.62 -1.93 -16.42
C ALA A 386 -15.04 -0.47 -16.17
N THR A 387 -14.20 0.29 -15.46
CA THR A 387 -14.48 1.67 -15.05
C THR A 387 -13.84 2.72 -15.94
N TYR A 388 -12.94 2.33 -16.86
CA TYR A 388 -12.06 3.22 -17.62
C TYR A 388 -12.79 4.40 -18.28
N LYS A 389 -13.85 4.13 -19.05
CA LYS A 389 -14.58 5.19 -19.77
C LYS A 389 -15.16 6.22 -18.80
N ARG A 390 -15.84 5.76 -17.75
CA ARG A 390 -16.42 6.64 -16.71
C ARG A 390 -15.32 7.41 -15.99
N ALA A 391 -14.23 6.74 -15.64
CA ALA A 391 -13.10 7.35 -14.95
C ALA A 391 -12.51 8.51 -15.76
N GLU A 392 -12.28 8.33 -17.06
CA GLU A 392 -11.79 9.40 -17.95
C GLU A 392 -12.81 10.53 -18.16
N GLU A 393 -14.12 10.24 -18.12
CA GLU A 393 -15.16 11.27 -18.19
C GLU A 393 -15.20 12.14 -16.92
N ILE A 394 -14.95 11.55 -15.74
CA ILE A 394 -14.98 12.27 -14.46
C ILE A 394 -13.67 13.02 -14.22
N ILE A 395 -12.54 12.33 -14.36
CA ILE A 395 -11.19 12.91 -14.17
C ILE A 395 -10.32 12.43 -15.34
N PRO A 396 -10.23 13.21 -16.44
CA PRO A 396 -9.38 12.84 -17.55
C PRO A 396 -7.93 12.70 -17.08
N THR A 397 -7.25 11.63 -17.49
CA THR A 397 -5.86 11.36 -17.07
C THR A 397 -4.92 12.54 -17.38
N SER A 398 -5.17 13.25 -18.48
CA SER A 398 -4.40 14.44 -18.90
C SER A 398 -4.53 15.65 -17.97
N THR A 399 -5.50 15.63 -17.05
CA THR A 399 -5.77 16.74 -16.10
C THR A 399 -5.20 16.48 -14.70
N LEU A 400 -4.54 15.33 -14.49
CA LEU A 400 -3.93 15.02 -13.21
C LEU A 400 -2.80 16.01 -12.88
N ARG A 401 -2.89 16.59 -11.69
CA ARG A 401 -1.90 17.52 -11.15
C ARG A 401 -1.34 16.94 -9.87
N TYR A 402 -0.01 16.95 -9.80
CA TYR A 402 0.72 16.55 -8.61
C TYR A 402 1.39 17.77 -8.00
N SER A 403 1.20 17.97 -6.70
CA SER A 403 2.06 18.86 -5.96
C SER A 403 3.49 18.36 -6.08
N SER A 404 4.40 19.31 -6.21
CA SER A 404 5.82 19.04 -6.20
C SER A 404 6.34 19.52 -4.86
N PRO A 405 7.15 18.72 -4.15
CA PRO A 405 7.92 19.26 -3.05
C PRO A 405 8.71 20.47 -3.56
N SER A 406 8.53 21.61 -2.89
CA SER A 406 9.29 22.81 -3.22
C SER A 406 10.69 22.65 -2.65
N TYR A 407 11.66 22.36 -3.51
CA TYR A 407 13.07 22.45 -3.15
C TYR A 407 13.55 23.86 -3.40
N SER A 408 14.37 24.41 -2.51
CA SER A 408 14.97 25.72 -2.74
C SER A 408 16.00 25.69 -3.86
N ILE A 409 16.51 24.50 -4.23
CA ILE A 409 17.53 24.31 -5.26
C ILE A 409 16.94 23.81 -6.59
N THR A 410 17.57 24.18 -7.70
CA THR A 410 17.21 23.72 -9.05
C THR A 410 17.88 22.39 -9.41
N LEU A 411 17.41 21.71 -10.46
CA LEU A 411 18.04 20.48 -10.98
C LEU A 411 19.51 20.70 -11.35
N ASP A 412 19.84 21.85 -11.95
CA ASP A 412 21.21 22.18 -12.33
C ASP A 412 22.12 22.40 -11.12
N ILE A 413 21.60 23.04 -10.06
CA ILE A 413 22.32 23.17 -8.78
C ILE A 413 22.56 21.77 -8.21
N PHE A 414 21.54 20.92 -8.20
CA PHE A 414 21.64 19.58 -7.65
C PHE A 414 22.62 18.69 -8.42
N ARG A 415 22.63 18.74 -9.76
CA ARG A 415 23.62 18.02 -10.58
C ARG A 415 25.06 18.42 -10.26
N ARG A 416 25.30 19.66 -9.82
CA ARG A 416 26.63 20.10 -9.35
C ARG A 416 26.96 19.57 -7.96
N GLN A 417 25.97 19.30 -7.11
CA GLN A 417 26.16 18.72 -5.78
C GLN A 417 26.43 17.21 -5.81
N GLN A 418 25.94 16.50 -6.84
CA GLN A 418 26.00 15.05 -6.95
C GLN A 418 27.41 14.44 -6.80
N PRO A 419 28.48 14.95 -7.44
CA PRO A 419 29.83 14.40 -7.25
C PRO A 419 30.32 14.49 -5.80
N TYR A 420 29.92 15.53 -5.07
CA TYR A 420 30.29 15.70 -3.66
C TYR A 420 29.56 14.69 -2.77
N MET A 421 28.28 14.41 -3.07
CA MET A 421 27.53 13.35 -2.38
C MET A 421 28.18 11.99 -2.58
N GLU A 422 28.63 11.67 -3.79
CA GLU A 422 29.35 10.41 -4.08
C GLU A 422 30.63 10.28 -3.27
N ILE A 423 31.43 11.35 -3.19
CA ILE A 423 32.64 11.40 -2.36
C ILE A 423 32.31 11.15 -0.88
N LEU A 424 31.24 11.76 -0.36
CA LEU A 424 30.82 11.57 1.03
C LEU A 424 30.37 10.12 1.30
N GLU A 425 29.66 9.50 0.37
CA GLU A 425 29.20 8.11 0.53
C GLU A 425 30.36 7.10 0.43
N ASP A 426 31.34 7.33 -0.44
CA ASP A 426 32.56 6.52 -0.52
C ASP A 426 33.36 6.58 0.79
N PHE A 427 33.44 7.77 1.38
CA PHE A 427 34.05 7.96 2.69
C PHE A 427 33.31 7.14 3.77
N LYS A 428 31.98 7.27 3.87
CA LYS A 428 31.17 6.51 4.85
C LYS A 428 31.37 5.01 4.72
N ARG A 429 31.41 4.50 3.49
CA ARG A 429 31.61 3.06 3.20
C ARG A 429 32.95 2.55 3.67
N THR A 430 34.02 3.33 3.51
CA THR A 430 35.39 2.89 3.79
C THR A 430 35.77 2.97 5.27
N LYS A 431 35.08 3.79 6.08
CA LYS A 431 35.53 4.09 7.46
C LYS A 431 34.54 3.73 8.58
N GLY A 432 33.31 3.29 8.29
CA GLY A 432 32.38 2.79 9.32
C GLY A 432 32.04 3.84 10.39
N ILE A 433 31.46 4.96 9.95
CA ILE A 433 31.69 6.27 10.56
C ILE A 433 30.59 6.70 11.55
N GLN A 434 30.97 7.35 12.66
CA GLN A 434 30.08 8.06 13.59
C GLN A 434 29.71 9.48 13.06
N PRO A 435 28.56 10.08 13.41
CA PRO A 435 28.13 11.38 12.87
C PRO A 435 29.19 12.50 12.93
N GLU A 436 29.98 12.56 14.00
CA GLU A 436 31.00 13.59 14.23
C GLU A 436 32.15 13.53 13.22
N GLU A 437 32.46 12.34 12.74
CA GLU A 437 33.50 12.11 11.73
C GLU A 437 33.01 12.49 10.32
N THR A 438 31.70 12.46 10.08
CA THR A 438 31.09 12.98 8.84
C THR A 438 31.19 14.50 8.78
N GLU A 439 30.83 15.20 9.85
CA GLU A 439 30.97 16.67 9.92
C GLU A 439 32.43 17.11 9.76
N ARG A 440 33.34 16.41 10.43
CA ARG A 440 34.77 16.64 10.29
C ARG A 440 35.24 16.41 8.85
N PHE A 441 34.82 15.33 8.20
CA PHE A 441 35.19 15.08 6.81
C PHE A 441 34.66 16.14 5.86
N ILE A 442 33.41 16.59 6.04
CA ILE A 442 32.84 17.66 5.22
C ILE A 442 33.66 18.93 5.38
N ARG A 443 34.03 19.30 6.61
CA ARG A 443 34.87 20.47 6.87
C ARG A 443 36.29 20.33 6.29
N ASP A 444 36.92 19.17 6.49
CA ASP A 444 38.31 18.94 6.10
C ASP A 444 38.45 18.79 4.57
N THR A 445 37.44 18.21 3.90
CA THR A 445 37.44 17.94 2.46
C THR A 445 36.83 19.07 1.64
N PHE A 446 35.74 19.65 2.13
CA PHE A 446 34.94 20.65 1.41
C PHE A 446 35.04 22.06 2.03
N GLY A 447 35.88 22.27 3.04
CA GLY A 447 36.09 23.58 3.66
C GLY A 447 34.81 24.14 4.27
N GLU A 448 34.36 25.30 3.78
CA GLU A 448 33.13 25.98 4.24
C GLU A 448 31.84 25.32 3.72
N ASN A 449 31.93 24.18 3.02
CA ASN A 449 30.79 23.47 2.41
C ASN A 449 29.94 24.39 1.52
N LYS A 450 30.56 25.27 0.71
CA LYS A 450 29.85 26.18 -0.21
C LYS A 450 29.95 25.69 -1.64
N LEU A 451 28.82 25.51 -2.31
CA LEU A 451 28.83 25.20 -3.73
C LEU A 451 29.28 26.43 -4.52
N LEU A 452 30.32 26.29 -5.35
CA LEU A 452 30.88 27.38 -6.15
C LEU A 452 30.58 27.17 -7.64
N ASP A 453 30.42 28.27 -8.37
CA ASP A 453 30.38 28.24 -9.84
C ASP A 453 31.80 28.17 -10.45
N SER A 454 31.87 28.11 -11.79
CA SER A 454 33.16 28.04 -12.50
C SER A 454 34.05 29.29 -12.32
N ALA A 455 33.50 30.40 -11.82
CA ALA A 455 34.23 31.62 -11.50
C ALA A 455 34.60 31.72 -10.01
N GLY A 456 34.25 30.71 -9.20
CA GLY A 456 34.51 30.67 -7.76
C GLY A 456 33.50 31.43 -6.91
N HIS A 457 32.36 31.86 -7.47
CA HIS A 457 31.32 32.54 -6.70
C HIS A 457 30.37 31.54 -6.04
N PRO A 458 29.83 31.84 -4.85
CA PRO A 458 28.82 31.00 -4.21
C PRO A 458 27.56 30.90 -5.06
N VAL A 459 27.17 29.67 -5.38
CA VAL A 459 25.89 29.34 -6.01
C VAL A 459 24.77 29.60 -4.99
N ARG A 460 23.70 30.25 -5.44
CA ARG A 460 22.54 30.58 -4.61
C ARG A 460 21.28 29.88 -5.08
N ASP A 461 20.44 29.55 -4.12
CA ASP A 461 19.14 28.91 -4.30
C ASP A 461 18.09 29.94 -4.79
N ILE A 462 16.84 29.50 -5.00
CA ILE A 462 15.76 30.38 -5.49
C ILE A 462 15.39 31.50 -4.51
N HIS A 463 15.84 31.42 -3.25
CA HIS A 463 15.65 32.43 -2.21
C HIS A 463 16.91 33.28 -2.01
N GLY A 464 17.95 33.09 -2.80
CA GLY A 464 19.21 33.79 -2.69
C GLY A 464 20.12 33.27 -1.56
N GLN A 465 19.80 32.15 -0.92
CA GLN A 465 20.66 31.54 0.10
C GLN A 465 21.80 30.75 -0.57
N VAL A 466 22.99 30.74 0.06
CA VAL A 466 24.14 30.01 -0.50
C VAL A 466 23.90 28.50 -0.38
N CYS A 467 23.97 27.79 -1.50
CA CYS A 467 23.80 26.35 -1.52
C CYS A 467 25.03 25.65 -0.94
N PRO A 468 24.84 24.62 -0.08
CA PRO A 468 25.95 23.82 0.37
C PRO A 468 26.48 22.89 -0.75
N MET A 469 27.70 22.35 -0.63
CA MET A 469 28.17 21.30 -1.57
C MET A 469 27.42 20.00 -1.35
N ILE A 470 27.20 19.61 -0.09
CA ILE A 470 26.34 18.49 0.31
C ILE A 470 24.99 19.04 0.78
N PRO A 471 23.87 18.73 0.10
CA PRO A 471 22.56 19.19 0.54
C PRO A 471 22.17 18.53 1.87
N GLU A 472 21.56 19.30 2.77
CA GLU A 472 21.07 18.78 4.07
C GLU A 472 19.89 17.82 3.88
N GLU A 473 19.04 18.10 2.89
CA GLU A 473 17.94 17.25 2.47
C GLU A 473 18.18 16.69 1.08
N ILE A 474 17.92 15.40 0.91
CA ILE A 474 18.06 14.75 -0.39
C ILE A 474 16.84 15.11 -1.25
N PRO A 475 17.00 15.83 -2.37
CA PRO A 475 15.88 16.21 -3.21
C PRO A 475 15.48 15.04 -4.12
N TYR A 476 14.79 14.04 -3.58
CA TYR A 476 14.42 12.81 -4.30
C TYR A 476 13.78 13.06 -5.67
N LYS A 477 13.00 14.14 -5.82
CA LYS A 477 12.45 14.52 -7.13
C LYS A 477 13.54 14.85 -8.15
N LEU A 478 14.55 15.63 -7.77
CA LEU A 478 15.64 16.03 -8.67
C LEU A 478 16.52 14.84 -9.01
N LEU A 479 16.79 13.99 -8.03
CA LEU A 479 17.46 12.70 -8.19
C LEU A 479 16.71 11.78 -9.17
N PHE A 480 15.40 11.60 -8.97
CA PHE A 480 14.54 10.83 -9.86
C PHE A 480 14.57 11.36 -11.30
N MET A 481 14.58 12.69 -11.47
CA MET A 481 14.72 13.32 -12.79
C MET A 481 16.12 13.11 -13.39
N ALA A 482 17.18 13.13 -12.58
CA ALA A 482 18.55 12.91 -13.03
C ALA A 482 18.76 11.47 -13.53
N ASP A 483 18.11 10.49 -12.88
CA ASP A 483 18.17 9.07 -13.25
C ASP A 483 17.18 8.66 -14.36
N GLY A 484 16.60 9.64 -15.05
CA GLY A 484 15.70 9.41 -16.19
C GLY A 484 14.29 8.93 -15.80
N GLY A 485 13.91 9.03 -14.52
CA GLY A 485 12.58 8.64 -14.04
C GLY A 485 11.44 9.41 -14.69
N ALA A 486 11.68 10.66 -15.11
CA ALA A 486 10.67 11.47 -15.82
C ALA A 486 10.26 10.87 -17.17
N THR A 487 11.19 10.26 -17.92
CA THR A 487 10.90 9.60 -19.19
C THR A 487 10.01 8.38 -18.98
N TYR A 488 10.22 7.63 -17.88
CA TYR A 488 9.40 6.47 -17.55
C TYR A 488 7.92 6.80 -17.32
N LEU A 489 7.61 8.02 -16.83
CA LEU A 489 6.24 8.45 -16.61
C LEU A 489 5.52 8.95 -17.88
N GLN A 490 6.27 9.20 -18.96
CA GLN A 490 5.71 9.62 -20.25
C GLN A 490 5.35 8.44 -21.15
N ASP A 491 5.97 7.28 -20.91
CA ASP A 491 5.70 5.99 -21.56
C ASP A 491 4.58 5.22 -20.86
#